data_AF-A0A180FIW6-F1
#
_entry.id   AF-A0A180FIW6-F1
#
_cell.length_a   1.000
_cell.length_b   1.000
_cell.length_c   1.000
_cell.angle_alpha   90.00
_cell.angle_beta   90.00
_cell.angle_gamma   90.00
#
_symmetry.space_group_name_H-M   'P 1'
#
loop_
_entity.id
_entity.type
_entity.pdbx_description
1 polymer ?
#
loop_
_entity_poly.entity_id
_entity_poly.type
_entity_poly.pdbx_seq_one_letter_code
_entity_poly.pdbx_strand_id
1 'polypeptide(L)'
;MNTKQLRQKILDLAIRGKLVPQDPNDEPASVLVEKIRAEKERLIKEKKIKRDKNESFIFRGEDKSHYQKFADGTVKCIEDEIPFEVPESWAWCRLGNLCQIKGGKRIPSGRTFVKGKTNHIYIRVTDMKNNTILTDGLKYIDDDVYEAIKNYTINKDD
;
A
#
# COMPACT_ATOMS: atom_id res chain seq x y z
N MET A 1 -12.95 -32.65 -16.75
CA MET A 1 -12.95 -31.62 -15.67
C MET A 1 -12.53 -30.28 -16.25
N ASN A 2 -13.29 -29.21 -16.00
CA ASN A 2 -12.93 -27.87 -16.45
C ASN A 2 -11.86 -27.28 -15.50
N THR A 3 -10.59 -27.48 -15.83
CA THR A 3 -9.45 -27.06 -15.00
C THR A 3 -9.36 -25.54 -14.80
N LYS A 4 -9.88 -24.74 -15.75
CA LYS A 4 -9.96 -23.28 -15.63
C LYS A 4 -10.95 -22.85 -14.55
N GLN A 5 -12.15 -23.45 -14.55
CA GLN A 5 -13.16 -23.19 -13.52
C GLN A 5 -12.69 -23.60 -12.12
N LEU A 6 -11.96 -24.72 -12.01
CA LEU A 6 -11.38 -25.16 -10.74
C LEU A 6 -10.34 -24.15 -10.20
N ARG A 7 -9.39 -23.72 -11.04
CA ARG A 7 -8.39 -22.70 -10.66
C ARG A 7 -9.05 -21.40 -10.22
N GLN A 8 -10.10 -20.96 -10.92
CA GLN A 8 -10.84 -19.76 -10.53
C GLN A 8 -11.50 -19.90 -9.17
N LYS A 9 -12.12 -21.06 -8.88
CA LYS A 9 -12.71 -21.33 -7.57
C LYS A 9 -11.68 -21.37 -6.45
N ILE A 10 -10.52 -21.98 -6.69
CA ILE A 10 -9.41 -21.99 -5.73
C ILE A 10 -8.95 -20.56 -5.45
N LEU A 11 -8.77 -19.74 -6.49
CA LEU A 11 -8.38 -18.34 -6.32
C LEU A 11 -9.42 -17.53 -5.54
N ASP A 12 -10.71 -17.71 -5.81
CA ASP A 12 -11.79 -17.05 -5.06
C ASP A 12 -11.78 -17.45 -3.57
N LEU A 13 -11.62 -18.74 -3.27
CA LEU A 13 -11.50 -19.21 -1.89
C LEU A 13 -10.25 -18.66 -1.19
N ALA A 14 -9.13 -18.53 -1.92
CA ALA A 14 -7.88 -18.01 -1.40
C ALA A 14 -8.03 -16.53 -1.00
N ILE A 15 -8.61 -15.73 -1.89
CA ILE A 15 -8.83 -14.29 -1.68
C ILE A 15 -9.77 -14.03 -0.49
N ARG A 16 -10.74 -14.92 -0.24
CA ARG A 16 -11.63 -14.86 0.93
C ARG A 16 -11.02 -15.44 2.21
N GLY A 17 -9.75 -15.85 2.20
CA GLY A 17 -9.08 -16.44 3.36
C GLY A 17 -9.59 -17.83 3.76
N LYS A 18 -10.37 -18.52 2.92
CA LYS A 18 -11.01 -19.82 3.23
C LYS A 18 -10.13 -21.04 3.00
N LEU A 19 -8.92 -20.84 2.46
CA LEU A 19 -7.97 -21.92 2.18
C LEU A 19 -6.93 -22.14 3.30
N VAL A 20 -6.96 -21.30 4.34
CA VAL A 20 -6.04 -21.41 5.49
C VAL A 20 -6.89 -21.60 6.75
N PRO A 21 -6.54 -22.58 7.62
CA PRO A 21 -7.18 -22.72 8.92
C PRO A 21 -7.14 -21.41 9.70
N GLN A 22 -8.27 -21.04 10.30
CA GLN A 22 -8.38 -19.85 11.13
C GLN A 22 -8.26 -20.28 12.60
N ASP A 23 -7.31 -19.72 13.34
CA ASP A 23 -7.23 -19.90 14.79
C ASP A 23 -8.04 -18.78 15.47
N PRO A 24 -9.08 -19.10 16.26
CA PRO A 24 -9.83 -18.09 17.01
C PRO A 24 -9.01 -17.32 18.04
N ASN A 25 -7.84 -17.82 18.43
CA ASN A 25 -6.95 -17.18 19.40
C ASN A 25 -5.94 -16.23 18.73
N ASP A 26 -5.84 -16.21 17.40
CA ASP A 26 -4.96 -15.28 16.70
C ASP A 26 -5.42 -13.84 16.90
N GLU A 27 -4.47 -12.91 17.05
CA GLU A 27 -4.76 -11.49 17.12
C GLU A 27 -5.42 -11.03 15.80
N PRO A 28 -6.65 -10.48 15.82
CA PRO A 28 -7.30 -10.00 14.61
C PRO A 28 -6.53 -8.84 13.99
N ALA A 29 -6.52 -8.78 12.66
CA ALA A 29 -5.87 -7.70 11.92
C ALA A 29 -6.40 -6.30 12.29
N SER A 30 -7.63 -6.21 12.81
CA SER A 30 -8.19 -4.95 13.36
C SER A 30 -7.30 -4.36 14.47
N VAL A 31 -6.75 -5.21 15.33
CA VAL A 31 -5.85 -4.79 16.41
C VAL A 31 -4.55 -4.20 15.85
N LEU A 32 -3.98 -4.82 14.81
CA LEU A 32 -2.79 -4.28 14.14
C LEU A 32 -3.09 -2.94 13.47
N VAL A 33 -4.23 -2.79 12.81
CA VAL A 33 -4.66 -1.52 12.19
C VAL A 33 -4.80 -0.41 13.25
N GLU A 34 -5.34 -0.73 14.43
CA GLU A 34 -5.41 0.19 15.56
C GLU A 34 -4.02 0.58 16.09
N LYS A 35 -3.11 -0.39 16.24
CA LYS A 35 -1.71 -0.14 16.63
C LYS A 35 -1.00 0.80 15.64
N ILE A 36 -1.15 0.56 14.33
CA ILE A 36 -0.60 1.41 13.28
C ILE A 36 -1.15 2.84 13.41
N ARG A 37 -2.45 2.99 13.63
CA ARG A 37 -3.08 4.31 13.82
C ARG A 37 -2.52 5.03 15.05
N ALA A 38 -2.43 4.35 16.19
CA ALA A 38 -1.89 4.93 17.42
C ALA A 38 -0.43 5.37 17.23
N GLU A 39 0.36 4.56 16.54
CA GLU A 39 1.74 4.87 16.22
C GLU A 39 1.86 6.07 15.26
N LYS A 40 1.03 6.14 14.21
CA LYS A 40 0.99 7.31 13.31
C LYS A 40 0.65 8.58 14.08
N GLU A 41 -0.33 8.53 14.98
CA GLU A 41 -0.69 9.66 15.83
C GLU A 41 0.46 10.11 16.74
N ARG A 42 1.24 9.17 17.29
CA ARG A 42 2.47 9.47 18.04
C ARG A 42 3.50 10.18 17.15
N LEU A 43 3.78 9.65 15.96
CA LEU A 43 4.74 10.23 15.02
C LEU A 43 4.32 11.61 14.49
N ILE A 44 3.01 11.86 14.35
CA ILE A 44 2.45 13.17 13.99
C ILE A 44 2.69 14.18 15.12
N LYS A 45 2.44 13.79 16.38
CA LYS A 45 2.72 14.65 17.56
C LYS A 45 4.20 14.99 17.68
N GLU A 46 5.08 14.03 17.37
CA GLU A 46 6.52 14.21 17.30
C GLU A 46 6.99 14.99 16.06
N LYS A 47 6.09 15.37 15.15
CA LYS A 47 6.37 16.06 13.87
C LYS A 47 7.31 15.29 12.93
N LYS A 48 7.44 13.97 13.11
CA LYS A 48 8.22 13.09 12.22
C LYS A 48 7.48 12.82 10.91
N ILE A 49 6.16 12.78 10.95
CA ILE A 49 5.30 12.63 9.77
C ILE A 49 4.21 13.70 9.74
N LYS A 50 3.69 14.01 8.54
CA LYS A 50 2.52 14.87 8.38
C LYS A 50 1.25 14.04 8.47
N ARG A 51 0.18 14.63 9.01
CA ARG A 51 -1.15 14.00 9.00
C ARG A 51 -1.67 13.90 7.57
N ASP A 52 -2.19 12.73 7.22
CA ASP A 52 -2.88 12.51 5.95
C ASP A 52 -4.27 13.19 6.00
N LYS A 53 -4.63 13.91 4.93
CA LYS A 53 -5.94 14.55 4.81
C LYS A 53 -7.06 13.56 4.59
N ASN A 54 -6.75 12.38 4.05
CA ASN A 54 -7.71 11.34 3.70
C ASN A 54 -7.70 10.17 4.70
N GLU A 55 -7.14 10.38 5.90
CA GLU A 55 -7.14 9.37 6.94
C GLU A 55 -8.59 8.97 7.28
N SER A 56 -8.80 7.67 7.33
CA SER A 56 -10.11 7.09 7.63
C SER A 56 -9.92 5.72 8.25
N PHE A 57 -10.95 5.17 8.87
CA PHE A 57 -10.91 3.79 9.34
C PHE A 57 -12.23 3.10 9.07
N ILE A 58 -12.14 1.81 8.73
CA ILE A 58 -13.30 0.96 8.47
C ILE A 58 -13.60 0.19 9.75
N PHE A 59 -14.87 0.13 10.12
CA PHE A 59 -15.36 -0.63 11.26
C PHE A 59 -16.73 -1.23 10.95
N ARG A 60 -17.14 -2.24 11.73
CA ARG A 60 -18.43 -2.90 11.59
C ARG A 60 -19.42 -2.32 12.59
N GLY A 61 -20.61 -1.92 12.12
CA GLY A 61 -21.68 -1.39 12.96
C GLY A 61 -22.46 -2.49 13.70
N GLU A 62 -23.39 -2.07 14.57
CA GLU A 62 -24.30 -2.98 15.28
C GLU A 62 -25.22 -3.76 14.32
N ASP A 63 -25.53 -3.15 13.17
CA ASP A 63 -26.31 -3.74 12.07
C ASP A 63 -25.50 -4.72 11.21
N LYS A 64 -24.22 -4.95 11.56
CA LYS A 64 -23.25 -5.78 10.85
C LYS A 64 -22.77 -5.22 9.51
N SER A 65 -23.18 -4.01 9.12
CA SER A 65 -22.70 -3.33 7.91
C SER A 65 -21.33 -2.69 8.11
N HIS A 66 -20.61 -2.45 7.02
CA HIS A 66 -19.31 -1.79 7.04
C HIS A 66 -19.45 -0.27 6.93
N TYR A 67 -18.77 0.45 7.81
CA TYR A 67 -18.73 1.90 7.84
C TYR A 67 -17.30 2.41 7.77
N GLN A 68 -17.12 3.53 7.08
CA GLN A 68 -15.87 4.27 7.04
C GLN A 68 -16.03 5.60 7.78
N LYS A 69 -15.23 5.83 8.82
CA LYS A 69 -15.15 7.11 9.51
C LYS A 69 -13.94 7.90 9.02
N PHE A 70 -14.16 9.14 8.62
CA PHE A 70 -13.14 10.06 8.11
C PHE A 70 -12.59 10.95 9.23
N ALA A 71 -11.45 11.61 8.96
CA ALA A 71 -10.78 12.50 9.91
C ALA A 71 -11.62 13.72 10.34
N ASP A 72 -12.58 14.15 9.52
CA ASP A 72 -13.53 15.24 9.83
C ASP A 72 -14.69 14.78 10.76
N GLY A 73 -14.76 13.49 11.09
CA GLY A 73 -15.80 12.89 11.91
C GLY A 73 -16.97 12.32 11.11
N THR A 74 -17.05 12.56 9.80
CA THR A 74 -18.08 12.01 8.93
C THR A 74 -18.01 10.49 8.90
N VAL A 75 -19.17 9.83 8.94
CA VAL A 75 -19.29 8.37 8.84
C VAL A 75 -20.13 8.04 7.61
N LYS A 76 -19.59 7.18 6.74
CA LYS A 76 -20.25 6.72 5.51
C LYS A 76 -20.43 5.21 5.58
N CYS A 77 -21.62 4.70 5.27
CA CYS A 77 -21.82 3.27 4.99
C CYS A 77 -21.14 2.93 3.65
N ILE A 78 -20.34 1.86 3.63
CA ILE A 78 -19.55 1.44 2.47
C ILE A 78 -19.84 -0.01 2.08
N GLU A 79 -20.99 -0.55 2.47
CA GLU A 79 -21.36 -1.94 2.18
C GLU A 79 -21.38 -2.23 0.67
N ASP A 80 -21.70 -1.23 -0.15
CA ASP A 80 -21.62 -1.29 -1.62
C ASP A 80 -20.19 -1.40 -2.17
N GLU A 81 -19.19 -1.06 -1.36
CA GLU A 81 -17.77 -1.16 -1.70
C GLU A 81 -17.13 -2.46 -1.20
N ILE A 82 -17.82 -3.25 -0.36
CA ILE A 82 -17.30 -4.51 0.19
C ILE A 82 -17.60 -5.65 -0.79
N PRO A 83 -16.56 -6.26 -1.41
CA PRO A 83 -16.78 -7.25 -2.46
C PRO A 83 -17.23 -8.62 -1.90
N PHE A 84 -16.83 -8.93 -0.66
CA PHE A 84 -17.15 -10.20 0.01
C PHE A 84 -16.82 -10.12 1.51
N GLU A 85 -17.40 -11.05 2.27
CA GLU A 85 -17.05 -11.27 3.68
C GLU A 85 -15.65 -11.89 3.82
N VAL A 86 -14.92 -11.43 4.82
CA VAL A 86 -13.61 -11.95 5.24
C VAL A 86 -13.72 -12.63 6.61
N PRO A 87 -12.77 -13.51 6.98
CA PRO A 87 -12.73 -14.12 8.32
C PRO A 87 -12.64 -13.06 9.43
N GLU A 88 -13.05 -13.41 10.65
CA GLU A 88 -13.02 -12.48 11.80
C GLU A 88 -11.60 -12.03 12.19
N SER A 89 -10.60 -12.86 11.88
CA SER A 89 -9.18 -12.54 12.04
C SER A 89 -8.69 -11.48 11.04
N TRP A 90 -9.45 -11.20 9.98
CA TRP A 90 -9.09 -10.24 8.93
C TRP A 90 -9.90 -8.95 9.08
N ALA A 91 -9.37 -7.85 8.54
CA ALA A 91 -10.04 -6.57 8.56
C ALA A 91 -9.84 -5.82 7.23
N TRP A 92 -10.89 -5.19 6.74
CA TRP A 92 -10.80 -4.26 5.63
C TRP A 92 -10.16 -2.94 6.10
N CYS A 93 -9.22 -2.42 5.32
CA CYS A 93 -8.64 -1.11 5.53
C CYS A 93 -8.27 -0.47 4.19
N ARG A 94 -8.05 0.85 4.18
CA ARG A 94 -7.52 1.55 2.99
C ARG A 94 -6.00 1.48 3.01
N LEU A 95 -5.40 1.22 1.85
CA LEU A 95 -3.95 1.07 1.70
C LEU A 95 -3.15 2.27 2.26
N GLY A 96 -3.61 3.50 2.00
CA GLY A 96 -2.96 4.73 2.51
C GLY A 96 -2.96 4.86 4.05
N ASN A 97 -3.79 4.08 4.75
CA ASN A 97 -3.73 4.04 6.21
C ASN A 97 -2.55 3.20 6.70
N LEU A 98 -2.17 2.16 5.95
CA LEU A 98 -1.10 1.22 6.30
C LEU A 98 0.29 1.71 5.89
N CYS A 99 0.41 2.37 4.74
CA CYS A 99 1.70 2.76 4.18
C CYS A 99 1.68 4.15 3.55
N GLN A 100 2.86 4.74 3.40
CA GLN A 100 3.02 5.97 2.64
C GLN A 100 3.10 5.64 1.15
N ILE A 101 2.07 6.00 0.40
CA ILE A 101 2.07 5.80 -1.05
C ILE A 101 2.85 6.96 -1.70
N LYS A 102 3.98 6.62 -2.36
CA LYS A 102 4.76 7.56 -3.16
C LYS A 102 4.62 7.22 -4.64
N GLY A 103 4.48 8.26 -5.47
CA GLY A 103 4.56 8.12 -6.92
C GLY A 103 6.00 8.10 -7.42
N GLY A 104 6.18 7.89 -8.73
CA GLY A 104 7.44 8.18 -9.41
C GLY A 104 7.47 9.60 -9.99
N LYS A 105 8.65 10.07 -10.38
CA LYS A 105 8.82 11.36 -11.05
C LYS A 105 9.65 11.21 -12.32
N ARG A 106 9.15 11.77 -13.42
CA ARG A 106 9.88 11.87 -14.68
C ARG A 106 11.06 12.84 -14.54
N ILE A 107 12.15 12.57 -15.24
CA ILE A 107 13.25 13.52 -15.43
C ILE A 107 12.70 14.89 -15.91
N PRO A 108 13.15 16.01 -15.33
CA PRO A 108 12.76 17.35 -15.74
C PRO A 108 13.01 17.61 -17.24
N SER A 109 12.18 18.47 -17.84
CA SER A 109 12.35 18.84 -19.25
C SER A 109 13.73 19.47 -19.50
N GLY A 110 14.34 19.13 -20.64
CA GLY A 110 15.68 19.62 -21.01
C GLY A 110 16.85 18.91 -20.34
N ARG A 111 16.60 17.96 -19.41
CA ARG A 111 17.63 17.11 -18.80
C ARG A 111 17.60 15.71 -19.41
N THR A 112 18.71 14.99 -19.30
CA THR A 112 18.88 13.63 -19.85
C THR A 112 19.63 12.74 -18.87
N PHE A 113 19.69 11.44 -19.18
CA PHE A 113 20.53 10.51 -18.42
C PHE A 113 22.01 10.80 -18.66
N VAL A 114 22.82 10.60 -17.63
CA VAL A 114 24.27 10.76 -17.73
C VAL A 114 24.92 9.53 -18.36
N LYS A 115 26.05 9.75 -19.02
CA LYS A 115 26.91 8.67 -19.54
C LYS A 115 27.83 8.21 -18.42
N GLY A 116 27.56 7.03 -17.86
CA GLY A 116 28.35 6.45 -16.76
C GLY A 116 27.51 6.19 -15.52
N LYS A 117 28.11 5.50 -14.55
CA LYS A 117 27.46 5.21 -13.26
C LYS A 117 27.62 6.40 -12.33
N THR A 118 26.53 6.79 -11.68
CA THR A 118 26.52 7.73 -10.54
C THR A 118 25.94 7.02 -9.32
N ASN A 119 25.93 7.70 -8.18
CA ASN A 119 25.25 7.21 -6.98
C ASN A 119 23.72 7.27 -7.10
N HIS A 120 23.19 7.88 -8.17
CA HIS A 120 21.77 8.14 -8.36
C HIS A 120 21.22 7.30 -9.50
N ILE A 121 20.74 6.10 -9.13
CA ILE A 121 20.08 5.18 -10.07
C ILE A 121 18.67 5.69 -10.37
N TYR A 122 18.33 5.77 -11.65
CA TYR A 122 16.97 6.07 -12.11
C TYR A 122 16.30 4.79 -12.61
N ILE A 123 15.31 4.32 -11.86
CA ILE A 123 14.54 3.10 -12.18
C ILE A 123 13.35 3.47 -13.07
N ARG A 124 13.19 2.74 -14.18
CA ARG A 124 12.08 2.90 -15.12
C ARG A 124 11.16 1.69 -15.07
N VAL A 125 9.93 1.87 -15.56
CA VAL A 125 8.98 0.77 -15.73
C VAL A 125 9.55 -0.36 -16.59
N THR A 126 10.39 -0.05 -17.58
CA THR A 126 11.06 -1.05 -18.43
C THR A 126 12.04 -1.96 -17.67
N ASP A 127 12.52 -1.48 -16.52
CA ASP A 127 13.50 -2.17 -15.68
C ASP A 127 12.79 -3.09 -14.68
N MET A 128 11.46 -3.00 -14.55
CA MET A 128 10.64 -3.86 -13.69
C MET A 128 10.12 -5.06 -14.50
N LYS A 129 10.68 -6.25 -14.27
CA LYS A 129 10.28 -7.50 -14.93
C LYS A 129 10.39 -8.68 -13.97
N ASN A 130 9.63 -9.75 -14.23
CA ASN A 130 9.71 -11.01 -13.47
C ASN A 130 9.55 -10.81 -11.95
N ASN A 131 8.65 -9.91 -11.55
CA ASN A 131 8.43 -9.54 -10.14
C ASN A 131 9.67 -8.98 -9.43
N THR A 132 10.64 -8.43 -10.16
CA THR A 132 11.85 -7.83 -9.62
C THR A 132 12.31 -6.63 -10.45
N ILE A 133 13.35 -5.95 -9.99
CA ILE A 133 14.02 -4.87 -10.71
C ILE A 133 15.28 -5.45 -11.35
N LEU A 134 15.35 -5.40 -12.67
CA LEU A 134 16.54 -5.77 -13.41
C LEU A 134 17.64 -4.74 -13.17
N THR A 135 18.80 -5.20 -12.72
CA THR A 135 19.95 -4.34 -12.41
C THR A 135 20.83 -4.06 -13.62
N ASP A 136 20.63 -4.79 -14.71
CA ASP A 136 21.36 -4.61 -15.96
C ASP A 136 20.80 -3.46 -16.79
N GLY A 137 21.70 -2.60 -17.29
CA GLY A 137 21.32 -1.49 -18.18
C GLY A 137 20.56 -0.34 -17.50
N LEU A 138 20.58 -0.29 -16.17
CA LEU A 138 20.02 0.82 -15.39
C LEU A 138 20.58 2.17 -15.85
N LYS A 139 19.74 3.20 -15.73
CA LYS A 139 20.10 4.58 -16.07
C LYS A 139 20.48 5.34 -14.82
N TYR A 140 21.26 6.39 -15.03
CA TYR A 140 21.82 7.21 -13.96
C TYR A 140 21.51 8.68 -14.24
N ILE A 141 21.42 9.46 -13.18
CA ILE A 141 21.17 10.91 -13.21
C ILE A 141 22.30 11.65 -12.48
N ASP A 142 22.47 12.93 -12.80
CA ASP A 142 23.38 13.83 -12.08
C ASP A 142 22.75 14.33 -10.77
N ASP A 143 23.57 14.98 -9.94
CA ASP A 143 23.16 15.53 -8.64
C ASP A 143 22.05 16.59 -8.80
N ASP A 144 22.07 17.42 -9.84
CA ASP A 144 21.05 18.44 -10.08
C ASP A 144 19.67 17.81 -10.31
N VAL A 145 19.62 16.80 -11.17
CA VAL A 145 18.39 16.07 -11.49
C VAL A 145 17.92 15.30 -10.27
N TYR A 146 18.83 14.67 -9.52
CA TYR A 146 18.50 14.02 -8.26
C TYR A 146 17.88 15.00 -7.28
N GLU A 147 18.51 16.14 -7.01
CA GLU A 147 17.99 17.15 -6.09
C GLU A 147 16.59 17.66 -6.49
N ALA A 148 16.33 17.76 -7.80
CA ALA A 148 15.02 18.14 -8.32
C ALA A 148 13.92 17.08 -8.09
N ILE A 149 14.27 15.79 -7.97
CA ILE A 149 13.33 14.68 -7.83
C ILE A 149 13.52 13.81 -6.57
N LYS A 150 14.37 14.24 -5.63
CA LYS A 150 14.76 13.45 -4.45
C LYS A 150 13.61 12.99 -3.55
N ASN A 151 12.49 13.71 -3.57
CA ASN A 151 11.30 13.36 -2.80
C ASN A 151 10.61 12.07 -3.29
N TYR A 152 11.00 11.55 -4.46
CA TYR A 152 10.48 10.33 -5.08
C TYR A 152 11.49 9.17 -5.01
N THR A 153 12.52 9.30 -4.18
CA THR A 153 13.51 8.25 -3.93
C THR A 153 12.86 7.10 -3.16
N ILE A 154 13.11 5.88 -3.64
CA ILE A 154 12.81 4.65 -2.93
C ILE A 154 14.06 4.21 -2.16
N ASN A 155 13.88 3.76 -0.92
CA ASN A 155 14.95 3.29 -0.07
C ASN A 155 14.98 1.77 -0.03
N LYS A 156 16.06 1.22 0.52
CA LYS A 156 16.05 -0.18 0.92
C LYS A 156 14.97 -0.38 1.98
N ASP A 157 14.18 -1.43 1.82
CA ASP A 157 13.06 -1.82 2.71
C ASP A 157 11.79 -0.95 2.57
N ASP A 158 11.68 -0.12 1.52
CA ASP A 158 10.41 0.47 1.05
C ASP A 158 9.50 -0.55 0.32
#